data_AF-A0A2D6MB28-F1
#
_entry.id   AF-A0A2D6MB28-F1
#
_cell.length_a   1.000
_cell.length_b   1.000
_cell.length_c   1.000
_cell.angle_alpha   90.00
_cell.angle_beta   90.00
_cell.angle_gamma   90.00
#
_symmetry.space_group_name_H-M   'P 1'
#
loop_
_entity.id
_entity.type
_entity.pdbx_description
1 polymer ?
#
loop_
_entity_poly.entity_id
_entity_poly.type
_entity_poly.pdbx_seq_one_letter_code
_entity_poly.pdbx_strand_id
1 'polypeptide(L)'
;MYQDMYLRNNKYPKYVFEHSYVTGVLGIRLPLHESYPYSPALQKRILQEQLLFEGFWSELYDKGKEKLMSAADGIKKFGKEAWGILSAMWTVIKGGAKEIESFTGAVAKKGINWFFRQIRKPLEWLVENLPKWGMPTFAEWAQKGLDTLTAAGEKVESLDGWKRVIGFAGLAIGLHWLWEKVGDWIDELKEKIGGDFDAAAAPLGEAEGVSSKMDAVKEWIKDTITEKLKALAGEAFSGIMEKLTGAFTGVKPWWDAAKKIAGGAKLVIDALGSAATRFLARQKKLVMPGESGGDTETQSEAIRRRHTTIKITEQQLRVMVRAALVEQVVGYTAPEEKSSDSGGYLSIGDVGVDTPTGDSDDQAQMMADQVKDLTQQRQQALDQGDTVTADNVGKQLALARKMRG
;
A
#
# COMPACT_ATOMS: atom_id res chain seq x y z
N MET A 1 20.07 -19.80 -24.98
CA MET A 1 20.70 -18.65 -25.69
C MET A 1 20.06 -17.31 -25.31
N TYR A 2 18.73 -17.17 -25.27
CA TYR A 2 18.06 -15.90 -24.89
C TYR A 2 18.24 -15.47 -23.41
N GLN A 3 18.32 -16.42 -22.47
CA GLN A 3 18.53 -16.12 -21.04
C GLN A 3 19.90 -15.49 -20.75
N ASP A 4 20.90 -15.83 -21.56
CA ASP A 4 22.26 -15.30 -21.47
C ASP A 4 22.36 -13.87 -22.05
N MET A 5 21.44 -13.49 -22.95
CA MET A 5 21.41 -12.15 -23.54
C MET A 5 20.80 -11.10 -22.58
N TYR A 6 19.81 -11.48 -21.76
CA TYR A 6 19.26 -10.64 -20.70
C TYR A 6 20.24 -10.41 -19.54
N LEU A 7 21.05 -11.43 -19.20
CA LEU A 7 22.06 -11.35 -18.14
C LEU A 7 23.36 -10.65 -18.60
N ARG A 8 23.69 -10.64 -19.89
CA ARG A 8 24.89 -9.95 -20.42
C ARG A 8 24.71 -8.44 -20.61
N ASN A 9 23.47 -7.97 -20.80
CA ASN A 9 23.15 -6.54 -20.90
C ASN A 9 22.66 -5.94 -19.57
N ASN A 10 23.02 -6.57 -18.45
CA ASN A 10 22.49 -6.29 -17.10
C ASN A 10 22.72 -4.84 -16.66
N LYS A 11 21.80 -3.96 -17.06
CA LYS A 11 21.71 -2.58 -16.57
C LYS A 11 21.25 -2.52 -15.12
N TYR A 12 20.71 -3.62 -14.57
CA TYR A 12 20.31 -3.67 -13.18
C TYR A 12 21.50 -4.00 -12.28
N PRO A 13 21.69 -3.23 -11.21
CA PRO A 13 22.70 -3.54 -10.21
C PRO A 13 22.49 -4.94 -9.62
N LYS A 14 23.59 -5.68 -9.45
CA LYS A 14 23.56 -7.06 -8.93
C LYS A 14 22.84 -7.18 -7.58
N TYR A 15 22.91 -6.15 -6.74
CA TYR A 15 22.28 -6.15 -5.41
C TYR A 15 20.75 -6.32 -5.45
N VAL A 16 20.08 -5.93 -6.55
CA VAL A 16 18.61 -6.06 -6.67
C VAL A 16 18.17 -7.54 -6.61
N PHE A 17 19.07 -8.47 -6.96
CA PHE A 17 18.83 -9.91 -6.89
C PHE A 17 19.47 -10.58 -5.67
N GLU A 18 20.10 -9.83 -4.77
CA GLU A 18 20.62 -10.41 -3.53
C GLU A 18 19.48 -10.91 -2.66
N HIS A 19 19.62 -12.12 -2.13
CA HIS A 19 18.58 -12.79 -1.33
C HIS A 19 18.08 -11.92 -0.17
N SER A 20 18.99 -11.28 0.57
CA SER A 20 18.68 -10.40 1.70
C SER A 20 17.90 -9.14 1.28
N TYR A 21 18.20 -8.60 0.11
CA TYR A 21 17.49 -7.44 -0.44
C TYR A 21 16.09 -7.82 -0.90
N VAL A 22 15.98 -8.91 -1.67
CA VAL A 22 14.71 -9.40 -2.22
C VAL A 22 13.72 -9.76 -1.10
N THR A 23 14.18 -10.53 -0.11
CA THR A 23 13.33 -10.97 1.00
C THR A 23 13.11 -9.86 2.03
N GLY A 24 14.15 -9.09 2.34
CA GLY A 24 14.09 -8.09 3.40
C GLY A 24 13.52 -6.75 2.97
N VAL A 25 14.04 -6.15 1.91
CA VAL A 25 13.64 -4.82 1.44
C VAL A 25 12.39 -4.91 0.59
N LEU A 26 12.39 -5.78 -0.43
CA LEU A 26 11.25 -5.92 -1.34
C LEU A 26 10.11 -6.76 -0.74
N GLY A 27 10.39 -7.57 0.28
CA GLY A 27 9.37 -8.41 0.91
C GLY A 27 8.91 -9.58 0.04
N ILE A 28 9.70 -9.96 -0.96
CA ILE A 28 9.35 -11.09 -1.83
C ILE A 28 9.78 -12.38 -1.15
N ARG A 29 8.80 -13.22 -0.82
CA ARG A 29 9.04 -14.58 -0.31
C ARG A 29 9.59 -15.46 -1.43
N LEU A 30 10.76 -16.04 -1.19
CA LEU A 30 11.42 -16.94 -2.12
C LEU A 30 10.95 -18.39 -1.88
N PRO A 31 10.50 -19.12 -2.91
CA PRO A 31 10.24 -20.54 -2.79
C PRO A 31 11.49 -21.31 -2.37
N LEU A 32 11.33 -22.39 -1.59
CA LEU A 32 12.46 -23.21 -1.12
C LEU A 32 13.30 -23.83 -2.25
N HIS A 33 12.70 -24.05 -3.41
CA HIS A 33 13.37 -24.61 -4.58
C HIS A 33 14.05 -23.54 -5.46
N GLU A 34 13.95 -22.26 -5.08
CA GLU A 34 14.56 -21.18 -5.85
C GLU A 34 15.93 -20.78 -5.32
N SER A 35 16.90 -20.69 -6.23
CA SER A 35 18.27 -20.30 -5.94
C SER A 35 18.78 -19.34 -7.01
N TYR A 36 19.83 -18.58 -6.71
CA TYR A 36 20.40 -17.67 -7.70
C TYR A 36 21.19 -18.45 -8.77
N PRO A 37 20.99 -18.16 -10.07
CA PRO A 37 20.10 -17.14 -10.63
C PRO A 37 18.62 -17.56 -10.59
N TYR A 38 17.75 -16.64 -10.14
CA TYR A 38 16.31 -16.92 -10.01
C TYR A 38 15.65 -17.20 -11.37
N SER A 39 14.53 -17.92 -11.36
CA SER A 39 13.71 -18.12 -12.56
C SER A 39 13.24 -16.79 -13.18
N PRO A 40 12.96 -16.77 -14.50
CA PRO A 40 12.47 -15.56 -15.18
C PRO A 40 11.20 -14.96 -14.55
N ALA A 41 10.29 -15.80 -14.05
CA ALA A 41 9.06 -15.35 -13.39
C ALA A 41 9.37 -14.60 -12.09
N LEU A 42 10.28 -15.14 -11.26
CA LEU A 42 10.69 -14.51 -10.02
C LEU A 42 11.52 -13.24 -10.27
N GLN A 43 12.42 -13.25 -11.25
CA GLN A 43 13.15 -12.04 -11.68
C GLN A 43 12.19 -10.93 -12.11
N LYS A 44 11.16 -11.24 -12.91
CA LYS A 44 10.12 -10.27 -13.31
C LYS A 44 9.41 -9.68 -12.10
N ARG A 45 9.05 -10.53 -11.11
CA ARG A 45 8.42 -10.07 -9.86
C ARG A 45 9.34 -9.16 -9.05
N ILE A 46 10.62 -9.52 -8.93
CA ILE A 46 11.66 -8.70 -8.27
C ILE A 46 11.76 -7.32 -8.92
N LEU A 47 11.85 -7.29 -10.26
CA LEU A 47 11.95 -6.03 -10.99
C LEU A 47 10.68 -5.19 -10.88
N GLN A 48 9.49 -5.80 -10.93
CA GLN A 48 8.22 -5.09 -10.72
C GLN A 48 8.14 -4.46 -9.32
N GLU A 49 8.53 -5.20 -8.29
CA GLU A 49 8.51 -4.68 -6.92
C GLU A 49 9.57 -3.58 -6.72
N GLN A 50 10.76 -3.75 -7.31
CA GLN A 50 11.80 -2.72 -7.33
C GLN A 50 11.31 -1.43 -8.00
N LEU A 51 10.57 -1.56 -9.11
CA LEU A 51 9.97 -0.42 -9.81
C LEU A 51 8.96 0.33 -8.96
N LEU A 52 8.11 -0.38 -8.21
CA LEU A 52 7.16 0.24 -7.28
C LEU A 52 7.90 0.94 -6.13
N PHE A 53 8.92 0.28 -5.57
CA PHE A 53 9.77 0.86 -4.54
C PHE A 53 10.44 2.15 -5.02
N GLU A 54 11.13 2.10 -6.16
CA GLU A 54 11.79 3.28 -6.75
C GLU A 54 10.78 4.36 -7.13
N GLY A 55 9.64 3.99 -7.70
CA GLY A 55 8.56 4.92 -8.03
C GLY A 55 8.02 5.64 -6.80
N PHE A 56 7.80 4.92 -5.70
CA PHE A 56 7.37 5.50 -4.44
C PHE A 56 8.37 6.53 -3.94
N TRP A 57 9.66 6.16 -3.86
CA TRP A 57 10.73 7.01 -3.32
C TRP A 57 11.31 8.01 -4.33
N SER A 58 10.87 8.00 -5.59
CA SER A 58 11.38 8.80 -6.71
C SER A 58 11.51 10.28 -6.34
N GLU A 59 10.49 10.80 -5.67
CA GLU A 59 10.39 12.19 -5.25
C GLU A 59 11.32 12.62 -4.13
N LEU A 60 11.91 11.66 -3.43
CA LEU A 60 12.90 11.90 -2.39
C LEU A 60 14.33 11.82 -2.92
N TYR A 61 14.55 11.42 -4.17
CA TYR A 61 15.88 11.43 -4.75
C TYR A 61 16.24 12.81 -5.32
N ASP A 62 17.51 13.15 -5.17
CA ASP A 62 18.11 14.24 -5.92
C ASP A 62 18.24 13.80 -7.39
N LYS A 63 17.81 14.63 -8.37
CA LYS A 63 17.75 14.22 -9.79
C LYS A 63 19.11 13.67 -10.25
N GLY A 64 19.20 12.36 -10.42
CA GLY A 64 20.41 11.67 -10.88
C GLY A 64 21.34 11.09 -9.80
N LYS A 65 20.93 11.05 -8.51
CA LYS A 65 21.68 10.39 -7.43
C LYS A 65 20.79 9.41 -6.65
N GLU A 66 21.32 8.24 -6.33
CA GLU A 66 20.70 7.24 -5.42
C GLU A 66 20.72 7.66 -3.94
N LYS A 67 21.04 8.93 -3.68
CA LYS A 67 20.99 9.50 -2.34
C LYS A 67 19.67 10.20 -2.20
N LEU A 68 19.05 10.03 -1.02
CA LEU A 68 18.06 10.97 -0.53
C LEU A 68 18.53 12.39 -0.84
N MET A 69 17.59 13.23 -1.26
CA MET A 69 17.81 14.66 -1.43
C MET A 69 18.47 15.24 -0.18
N SER A 70 19.19 16.35 -0.38
CA SER A 70 19.86 16.99 0.74
C SER A 70 18.85 17.29 1.85
N ALA A 71 19.30 17.28 3.10
CA ALA A 71 18.41 17.63 4.20
C ALA A 71 17.79 19.03 3.99
N ALA A 72 18.54 19.98 3.42
CA ALA A 72 18.01 21.31 3.11
C ALA A 72 16.84 21.26 2.11
N ASP A 73 16.97 20.49 1.02
CA ASP A 73 15.91 20.37 0.01
C ASP A 73 14.70 19.60 0.54
N GLY A 74 14.94 18.52 1.28
CA GLY A 74 13.91 17.74 1.93
C GLY A 74 13.11 18.56 2.95
N ILE A 75 13.81 19.33 3.79
CA ILE A 75 13.20 20.26 4.75
C ILE A 75 12.41 21.34 4.00
N LYS A 76 12.94 21.90 2.91
CA LYS A 76 12.24 22.91 2.10
C LYS A 76 10.95 22.35 1.47
N LYS A 77 10.97 21.10 1.01
CA LYS A 77 9.84 20.48 0.32
C LYS A 77 8.77 19.94 1.27
N PHE A 78 9.16 19.34 2.39
CA PHE A 78 8.25 18.63 3.28
C PHE A 78 8.10 19.25 4.66
N GLY A 79 9.02 20.12 5.07
CA GLY A 79 9.16 20.60 6.44
C GLY A 79 10.14 19.74 7.26
N LYS A 80 10.67 20.31 8.35
CA LYS A 80 11.74 19.68 9.16
C LYS A 80 11.34 18.34 9.76
N GLU A 81 10.18 18.29 10.38
CA GLU A 81 9.71 17.10 11.09
C GLU A 81 9.27 16.00 10.13
N ALA A 82 8.54 16.38 9.07
CA ALA A 82 8.15 15.48 8.00
C ALA A 82 9.36 14.83 7.32
N TRP A 83 10.38 15.64 7.00
CA TRP A 83 11.63 15.13 6.44
C TRP A 83 12.34 14.18 7.42
N GLY A 84 12.33 14.48 8.72
CA GLY A 84 12.85 13.59 9.75
C GLY A 84 12.18 12.21 9.76
N ILE A 85 10.86 12.17 9.59
CA ILE A 85 10.08 10.92 9.52
C ILE A 85 10.38 10.17 8.22
N LEU A 86 10.32 10.85 7.07
CA LEU A 86 10.55 10.25 5.76
C LEU A 86 11.98 9.69 5.63
N SER A 87 12.98 10.44 6.11
CA SER A 87 14.38 9.99 6.14
C SER A 87 14.60 8.82 7.09
N ALA A 88 13.91 8.79 8.24
CA ALA A 88 13.93 7.64 9.14
C ALA A 88 13.35 6.39 8.46
N MET A 89 12.16 6.51 7.84
CA MET A 89 11.53 5.39 7.11
C MET A 89 12.42 4.87 5.97
N TRP A 90 13.02 5.78 5.19
CA TRP A 90 13.98 5.38 4.16
C TRP A 90 15.17 4.61 4.73
N THR A 91 15.74 5.11 5.84
CA THR A 91 16.88 4.46 6.52
C THR A 91 16.50 3.07 7.05
N VAL A 92 15.31 2.94 7.65
CA VAL A 92 14.74 1.66 8.08
C VAL A 92 14.71 0.68 6.92
N ILE A 93 14.14 1.10 5.79
CA ILE A 93 13.95 0.22 4.63
C ILE A 93 15.29 -0.19 4.03
N LYS A 94 16.26 0.73 3.92
CA LYS A 94 17.61 0.40 3.44
C LYS A 94 18.40 -0.49 4.40
N GLY A 95 18.04 -0.53 5.68
CA GLY A 95 18.61 -1.47 6.64
C GLY A 95 18.24 -2.93 6.36
N GLY A 96 17.10 -3.16 5.70
CA GLY A 96 16.61 -4.51 5.40
C GLY A 96 15.62 -5.03 6.44
N ALA A 97 15.44 -6.35 6.47
CA ALA A 97 14.36 -7.01 7.22
C ALA A 97 14.36 -6.67 8.71
N LYS A 98 15.54 -6.70 9.35
CA LYS A 98 15.70 -6.52 10.79
C LYS A 98 15.33 -5.12 11.25
N GLU A 99 15.75 -4.11 10.48
CA GLU A 99 15.46 -2.70 10.75
C GLU A 99 13.99 -2.40 10.51
N ILE A 100 13.41 -2.96 9.44
CA ILE A 100 11.97 -2.92 9.15
C ILE A 100 11.20 -3.49 10.34
N GLU A 101 11.51 -4.71 10.78
CA GLU A 101 10.84 -5.36 11.92
C GLU A 101 10.99 -4.56 13.21
N SER A 102 12.20 -4.07 13.51
CA SER A 102 12.45 -3.25 14.69
C SER A 102 11.66 -1.95 14.67
N PHE A 103 11.52 -1.31 13.51
CA PHE A 103 10.74 -0.08 13.36
C PHE A 103 9.25 -0.36 13.46
N THR A 104 8.73 -1.32 12.71
CA THR A 104 7.30 -1.68 12.72
C THR A 104 6.88 -2.17 14.09
N GLY A 105 7.72 -2.93 14.81
CA GLY A 105 7.46 -3.34 16.18
C GLY A 105 7.43 -2.16 17.17
N ALA A 106 8.28 -1.14 16.96
CA ALA A 106 8.27 0.07 17.78
C ALA A 106 7.01 0.92 17.51
N VAL A 107 6.61 1.07 16.24
CA VAL A 107 5.36 1.73 15.83
C VAL A 107 4.17 0.95 16.38
N ALA A 108 4.16 -0.38 16.24
CA ALA A 108 3.10 -1.25 16.76
C ALA A 108 2.89 -1.04 18.27
N LYS A 109 3.97 -1.20 19.05
CA LYS A 109 3.89 -1.15 20.51
C LYS A 109 3.42 0.20 21.05
N LYS A 110 3.80 1.32 20.41
CA LYS A 110 3.58 2.67 20.94
C LYS A 110 2.47 3.44 20.24
N GLY A 111 2.37 3.29 18.92
CA GLY A 111 1.45 4.06 18.07
C GLY A 111 0.24 3.26 17.60
N ILE A 112 0.18 1.94 17.81
CA ILE A 112 -0.94 1.11 17.33
C ILE A 112 -1.61 0.39 18.51
N ASN A 113 -0.89 -0.49 19.20
CA ASN A 113 -1.43 -1.36 20.26
C ASN A 113 -1.99 -0.60 21.46
N TRP A 114 -1.51 0.62 21.72
CA TRP A 114 -2.10 1.47 22.75
C TRP A 114 -3.48 1.95 22.32
N PHE A 115 -3.59 2.60 21.17
CA PHE A 115 -4.87 3.09 20.62
C PHE A 115 -5.86 1.97 20.35
N PHE A 116 -5.39 0.87 19.75
CA PHE A 116 -6.22 -0.32 19.52
C PHE A 116 -6.88 -0.78 20.82
N ARG A 117 -6.13 -0.92 21.91
CA ARG A 117 -6.70 -1.33 23.20
C ARG A 117 -7.67 -0.29 23.76
N GLN A 118 -7.34 1.00 23.66
CA GLN A 118 -8.19 2.08 24.17
C GLN A 118 -9.52 2.19 23.42
N ILE A 119 -9.54 1.89 22.12
CA ILE A 119 -10.76 1.95 21.30
C ILE A 119 -11.52 0.62 21.35
N ARG A 120 -10.81 -0.50 21.27
CA ARG A 120 -11.39 -1.85 21.23
C ARG A 120 -12.20 -2.17 22.48
N LYS A 121 -11.66 -1.93 23.67
CA LYS A 121 -12.35 -2.23 24.94
C LYS A 121 -13.74 -1.56 25.04
N PRO A 122 -13.88 -0.24 24.84
CA PRO A 122 -15.19 0.41 24.82
C PRO A 122 -16.14 -0.19 23.79
N LEU A 123 -15.65 -0.50 22.59
CA LEU A 123 -16.49 -1.08 21.55
C LEU A 123 -16.96 -2.49 21.90
N GLU A 124 -16.08 -3.35 22.44
CA GLU A 124 -16.44 -4.69 22.92
C GLU A 124 -17.50 -4.60 24.02
N TRP A 125 -17.32 -3.67 24.97
CA TRP A 125 -18.29 -3.42 26.03
C TRP A 125 -19.64 -2.93 25.48
N LEU A 126 -19.65 -2.06 24.46
CA LEU A 126 -20.86 -1.60 23.80
C LEU A 126 -21.57 -2.73 23.05
N VAL A 127 -20.84 -3.56 22.31
CA VAL A 127 -21.39 -4.74 21.62
C VAL A 127 -22.10 -5.66 22.60
N GLU A 128 -21.52 -5.85 23.79
CA GLU A 128 -22.09 -6.73 24.80
C GLU A 128 -23.32 -6.13 25.50
N ASN A 129 -23.30 -4.84 25.83
CA ASN A 129 -24.29 -4.24 26.73
C ASN A 129 -25.42 -3.51 26.02
N LEU A 130 -25.20 -2.92 24.84
CA LEU A 130 -26.25 -2.20 24.13
C LEU A 130 -27.45 -3.07 23.73
N PRO A 131 -27.30 -4.34 23.29
CA PRO A 131 -28.46 -5.20 23.02
C PRO A 131 -29.32 -5.43 24.26
N LYS A 132 -28.68 -5.59 25.43
CA LYS A 132 -29.37 -5.75 26.72
C LYS A 132 -30.20 -4.51 27.09
N TRP A 133 -29.88 -3.35 26.52
CA TRP A 133 -30.58 -2.08 26.75
C TRP A 133 -31.59 -1.73 25.64
N GLY A 134 -31.91 -2.69 24.76
CA GLY A 134 -32.82 -2.47 23.64
C GLY A 134 -32.23 -1.58 22.54
N MET A 135 -30.90 -1.56 22.40
CA MET A 135 -30.17 -0.74 21.41
C MET A 135 -29.32 -1.60 20.43
N PRO A 136 -29.90 -2.59 19.74
CA PRO A 136 -29.14 -3.52 18.90
C PRO A 136 -28.42 -2.84 17.72
N THR A 137 -29.02 -1.82 17.10
CA THR A 137 -28.41 -1.10 15.96
C THR A 137 -27.09 -0.44 16.34
N PHE A 138 -26.98 0.09 17.55
CA PHE A 138 -25.75 0.68 18.05
C PHE A 138 -24.68 -0.40 18.33
N ALA A 139 -25.09 -1.56 18.82
CA ALA A 139 -24.20 -2.71 18.99
C ALA A 139 -23.63 -3.18 17.65
N GLU A 140 -24.47 -3.24 16.60
CA GLU A 140 -24.02 -3.58 15.25
C GLU A 140 -23.00 -2.56 14.70
N TRP A 141 -23.18 -1.27 14.97
CA TRP A 141 -22.19 -0.26 14.58
C TRP A 141 -20.88 -0.42 15.36
N ALA A 142 -20.95 -0.67 16.67
CA ALA A 142 -19.76 -0.93 17.47
C ALA A 142 -19.00 -2.17 16.96
N GLN A 143 -19.73 -3.24 16.60
CA GLN A 143 -19.16 -4.45 16.01
C GLN A 143 -18.48 -4.16 14.67
N LYS A 144 -19.14 -3.44 13.77
CA LYS A 144 -18.54 -3.03 12.48
C LYS A 144 -17.26 -2.20 12.68
N GLY A 145 -17.22 -1.34 13.69
CA GLY A 145 -16.03 -0.59 14.08
C GLY A 145 -14.89 -1.52 14.51
N LEU A 146 -15.18 -2.54 15.34
CA LEU A 146 -14.22 -3.56 15.76
C LEU A 146 -13.69 -4.37 14.58
N ASP A 147 -14.57 -4.82 13.70
CA ASP A 147 -14.23 -5.61 12.53
C ASP A 147 -13.32 -4.80 11.60
N THR A 148 -13.66 -3.52 11.40
CA THR A 148 -12.87 -2.60 10.57
C THR A 148 -11.47 -2.37 11.15
N LEU A 149 -11.37 -2.14 12.47
CA LEU A 149 -10.08 -2.00 13.14
C LEU A 149 -9.24 -3.27 13.01
N THR A 150 -9.84 -4.43 13.25
CA THR A 150 -9.17 -5.73 13.15
C THR A 150 -8.67 -5.98 11.73
N ALA A 151 -9.54 -5.79 10.73
CA ALA A 151 -9.18 -5.94 9.32
C ALA A 151 -8.07 -4.97 8.88
N ALA A 152 -8.08 -3.73 9.37
CA ALA A 152 -7.02 -2.77 9.10
C ALA A 152 -5.67 -3.21 9.69
N GLY A 153 -5.69 -3.75 10.91
CA GLY A 153 -4.52 -4.33 11.57
C GLY A 153 -3.95 -5.51 10.79
N GLU A 154 -4.80 -6.51 10.50
CA GLU A 154 -4.43 -7.72 9.76
C GLU A 154 -3.89 -7.40 8.36
N LYS A 155 -4.56 -6.48 7.64
CA LYS A 155 -4.11 -6.03 6.31
C LYS A 155 -2.69 -5.49 6.38
N VAL A 156 -2.38 -4.66 7.37
CA VAL A 156 -1.05 -4.04 7.53
C VAL A 156 -0.01 -5.05 8.01
N GLU A 157 -0.38 -6.00 8.86
CA GLU A 157 0.48 -7.10 9.29
C GLU A 157 0.83 -8.06 8.15
N SER A 158 -0.08 -8.23 7.18
CA SER A 158 0.15 -9.06 5.99
C SER A 158 1.11 -8.45 4.97
N LEU A 159 1.44 -7.16 5.09
CA LEU A 159 2.38 -6.49 4.20
C LEU A 159 3.82 -6.93 4.51
N ASP A 160 4.58 -7.20 3.45
CA ASP A 160 5.99 -7.56 3.55
C ASP A 160 6.89 -6.39 3.09
N GLY A 161 8.16 -6.42 3.51
CA GLY A 161 9.21 -5.48 3.08
C GLY A 161 8.91 -4.00 3.32
N TRP A 162 9.26 -3.16 2.36
CA TRP A 162 9.11 -1.70 2.45
C TRP A 162 7.66 -1.25 2.58
N LYS A 163 6.70 -1.98 1.97
CA LYS A 163 5.27 -1.70 2.08
C LYS A 163 4.78 -1.83 3.50
N ARG A 164 5.35 -2.74 4.29
CA ARG A 164 5.06 -2.89 5.72
C ARG A 164 5.34 -1.62 6.50
N VAL A 165 6.49 -0.97 6.25
CA VAL A 165 6.86 0.29 6.93
C VAL A 165 5.82 1.37 6.68
N ILE A 166 5.38 1.51 5.43
CA ILE A 166 4.38 2.52 5.03
C ILE A 166 2.99 2.16 5.56
N GLY A 167 2.60 0.89 5.51
CA GLY A 167 1.33 0.42 6.05
C GLY A 167 1.21 0.66 7.55
N PHE A 168 2.25 0.32 8.33
CA PHE A 168 2.29 0.59 9.77
C PHE A 168 2.27 2.09 10.07
N ALA A 169 2.99 2.89 9.29
CA ALA A 169 2.94 4.35 9.42
C ALA A 169 1.53 4.90 9.14
N GLY A 170 0.89 4.43 8.06
CA GLY A 170 -0.48 4.80 7.70
C GLY A 170 -1.50 4.40 8.77
N LEU A 171 -1.39 3.18 9.31
CA LEU A 171 -2.27 2.70 10.38
C LEU A 171 -2.11 3.52 11.66
N ALA A 172 -0.88 3.83 12.07
CA ALA A 172 -0.64 4.68 13.23
C ALA A 172 -1.27 6.08 13.07
N ILE A 173 -1.15 6.68 11.88
CA ILE A 173 -1.80 7.97 11.57
C ILE A 173 -3.33 7.83 11.64
N GLY A 174 -3.88 6.79 11.00
CA GLY A 174 -5.32 6.55 10.97
C GLY A 174 -5.90 6.37 12.36
N LEU A 175 -5.24 5.59 13.22
CA LEU A 175 -5.66 5.38 14.61
C LEU A 175 -5.56 6.63 15.46
N HIS A 176 -4.52 7.43 15.26
CA HIS A 176 -4.37 8.69 16.00
C HIS A 176 -5.47 9.69 15.60
N TRP A 177 -5.78 9.79 14.31
CA TRP A 177 -6.94 10.55 13.83
C TRP A 177 -8.25 10.03 14.43
N LEU A 178 -8.42 8.71 14.45
CA LEU A 178 -9.61 8.11 15.01
C LEU A 178 -9.74 8.44 16.49
N TRP A 179 -8.65 8.33 17.25
CA TRP A 179 -8.59 8.70 18.65
C TRP A 179 -8.92 10.17 18.90
N GLU A 180 -8.46 11.10 18.07
CA GLU A 180 -8.89 12.52 18.20
C GLU A 180 -10.39 12.71 17.99
N LYS A 181 -11.06 11.81 17.27
CA LYS A 181 -12.52 11.88 17.07
C LYS A 181 -13.31 11.23 18.19
N VAL A 182 -12.78 10.17 18.81
CA VAL A 182 -13.54 9.31 19.74
C VAL A 182 -12.96 9.25 21.14
N GLY A 183 -11.75 9.75 21.38
CA GLY A 183 -11.03 9.67 22.65
C GLY A 183 -11.78 10.35 23.80
N ASP A 184 -12.18 11.61 23.62
CA ASP A 184 -12.95 12.34 24.64
C ASP A 184 -14.25 11.62 24.99
N TRP A 185 -14.93 11.07 23.98
CA TRP A 185 -16.15 10.30 24.17
C TRP A 185 -15.89 8.98 24.92
N ILE A 186 -14.78 8.28 24.63
CA ILE A 186 -14.38 7.07 25.36
C ILE A 186 -14.11 7.39 26.83
N ASP A 187 -13.42 8.50 27.10
CA ASP A 187 -13.07 8.88 28.46
C ASP A 187 -14.32 9.34 29.25
N GLU A 188 -15.25 10.06 28.62
CA GLU A 188 -16.56 10.37 29.22
C GLU A 188 -17.39 9.10 29.47
N LEU A 189 -17.37 8.14 28.53
CA LEU A 189 -18.04 6.85 28.73
C LEU A 189 -17.46 6.11 29.94
N LYS A 190 -16.13 6.04 30.08
CA LYS A 190 -15.46 5.43 31.26
C LYS A 190 -15.89 6.09 32.56
N GLU A 191 -15.96 7.41 32.58
CA GLU A 191 -16.38 8.16 33.77
C GLU A 191 -17.83 7.80 34.16
N LYS A 192 -18.74 7.79 33.19
CA LYS A 192 -20.17 7.52 33.44
C LYS A 192 -20.45 6.08 33.87
N ILE A 193 -19.68 5.10 33.38
CA ILE A 193 -19.81 3.69 33.81
C ILE A 193 -19.09 3.39 35.14
N GLY A 194 -18.40 4.39 35.70
CA GLY A 194 -17.77 4.28 37.02
C GLY A 194 -16.40 3.61 37.02
N GLY A 195 -15.66 3.62 35.91
CA GLY A 195 -14.28 3.14 35.87
C GLY A 195 -13.91 2.37 34.60
N ASP A 196 -13.01 1.41 34.75
CA ASP A 196 -12.51 0.58 33.64
C ASP A 196 -13.62 -0.35 33.12
N PHE A 197 -13.66 -0.56 31.81
CA PHE A 197 -14.64 -1.43 31.14
C PHE A 197 -14.59 -2.87 31.66
N ASP A 198 -13.41 -3.33 32.09
CA ASP A 198 -13.21 -4.66 32.67
C ASP A 198 -13.94 -4.80 34.02
N ALA A 199 -14.03 -3.72 34.81
CA ALA A 199 -14.71 -3.72 36.10
C ALA A 199 -16.23 -3.53 35.94
N ALA A 200 -16.65 -2.78 34.92
CA ALA A 200 -18.05 -2.54 34.59
C ALA A 200 -18.78 -3.77 34.01
N ALA A 201 -18.05 -4.83 33.64
CA ALA A 201 -18.60 -6.09 33.14
C ALA A 201 -19.09 -7.03 34.27
N ALA A 202 -18.81 -6.73 35.53
CA ALA A 202 -19.46 -7.42 36.64
C ALA A 202 -20.98 -7.20 36.53
N PRO A 203 -21.83 -8.23 36.74
CA PRO A 203 -23.27 -8.06 36.69
C PRO A 203 -23.62 -6.96 37.67
N LEU A 204 -24.03 -5.82 37.12
CA LEU A 204 -24.66 -4.70 37.81
C LEU A 204 -26.03 -5.19 38.31
N GLY A 205 -25.99 -6.20 39.17
CA GLY A 205 -27.11 -6.92 39.73
C GLY A 205 -27.68 -6.10 40.87
N GLU A 206 -28.91 -5.65 40.68
CA GLU A 206 -29.93 -5.40 41.70
C GLU A 206 -29.60 -4.45 42.87
N ALA A 207 -28.47 -3.74 42.83
CA ALA A 207 -28.24 -2.67 43.79
C ALA A 207 -29.17 -1.49 43.47
N GLU A 208 -30.13 -1.22 44.36
CA GLU A 208 -31.01 -0.05 44.32
C GLU A 208 -30.16 1.22 44.14
N GLY A 209 -30.30 1.89 42.98
CA GLY A 209 -29.51 3.07 42.59
C GLY A 209 -28.68 2.91 41.31
N VAL A 210 -28.47 1.68 40.83
CA VAL A 210 -27.77 1.42 39.56
C VAL A 210 -28.67 1.69 38.35
N SER A 211 -29.99 1.44 38.48
CA SER A 211 -30.95 1.64 37.38
C SER A 211 -30.99 3.09 36.89
N SER A 212 -31.02 4.08 37.79
CA SER A 212 -31.14 5.49 37.42
C SER A 212 -29.89 6.02 36.72
N LYS A 213 -28.70 5.59 37.16
CA LYS A 213 -27.45 5.90 36.46
C LYS A 213 -27.40 5.26 35.08
N MET A 214 -27.90 4.03 34.96
CA MET A 214 -27.92 3.32 33.69
C MET A 214 -28.83 3.98 32.66
N ASP A 215 -29.99 4.48 33.07
CA ASP A 215 -30.89 5.17 32.16
C ASP A 215 -30.31 6.51 31.67
N ALA A 216 -29.61 7.24 32.53
CA ALA A 216 -28.85 8.43 32.13
C ALA A 216 -27.72 8.09 31.13
N VAL A 217 -27.02 6.97 31.31
CA VAL A 217 -26.02 6.48 30.34
C VAL A 217 -26.70 6.13 29.02
N LYS A 218 -27.82 5.42 29.03
CA LYS A 218 -28.57 5.06 27.81
C LYS A 218 -29.01 6.29 27.02
N GLU A 219 -29.55 7.31 27.68
CA GLU A 219 -29.94 8.55 27.00
C GLU A 219 -28.73 9.29 26.43
N TRP A 220 -27.67 9.48 27.23
CA TRP A 220 -26.44 10.10 26.74
C TRP A 220 -25.83 9.35 25.54
N ILE A 221 -25.90 8.01 25.58
CA ILE A 221 -25.48 7.17 24.47
C ILE A 221 -26.30 7.50 23.23
N LYS A 222 -27.63 7.47 23.29
CA LYS A 222 -28.47 7.71 22.11
C LYS A 222 -28.12 9.02 21.40
N ASP A 223 -27.90 10.07 22.18
CA ASP A 223 -27.62 11.42 21.67
C ASP A 223 -26.18 11.56 21.12
N THR A 224 -25.20 10.98 21.81
CA THR A 224 -23.78 11.22 21.53
C THR A 224 -23.15 10.17 20.62
N ILE A 225 -23.59 8.91 20.73
CA ILE A 225 -22.94 7.76 20.08
C ILE A 225 -23.25 7.70 18.58
N THR A 226 -24.40 8.20 18.13
CA THR A 226 -24.83 8.03 16.74
C THR A 226 -23.79 8.54 15.74
N GLU A 227 -23.26 9.74 15.93
CA GLU A 227 -22.25 10.30 15.02
C GLU A 227 -20.89 9.62 15.18
N LYS A 228 -20.48 9.33 16.42
CA LYS A 228 -19.15 8.77 16.74
C LYS A 228 -19.02 7.32 16.29
N LEU A 229 -20.02 6.48 16.57
CA LEU A 229 -20.04 5.11 16.07
C LEU A 229 -20.23 5.07 14.56
N LYS A 230 -20.99 5.97 13.94
CA LYS A 230 -21.02 6.04 12.47
C LYS A 230 -19.66 6.42 11.88
N ALA A 231 -18.88 7.28 12.54
CA ALA A 231 -17.52 7.59 12.09
C ALA A 231 -16.57 6.38 12.21
N LEU A 232 -16.73 5.56 13.26
CA LEU A 232 -15.99 4.32 13.50
C LEU A 232 -16.40 3.16 12.59
N ALA A 233 -17.70 2.93 12.46
CA ALA A 233 -18.33 1.88 11.66
C ALA A 233 -18.40 2.24 10.17
N GLY A 234 -18.18 3.50 9.85
CA GLY A 234 -18.41 4.05 8.53
C GLY A 234 -17.20 3.98 7.63
N GLU A 235 -17.45 4.29 6.36
CA GLU A 235 -16.48 4.33 5.28
C GLU A 235 -15.36 5.37 5.48
N ALA A 236 -15.46 6.24 6.49
CA ALA A 236 -14.46 7.26 6.76
C ALA A 236 -13.12 6.64 7.15
N PHE A 237 -13.07 5.80 8.19
CA PHE A 237 -11.82 5.16 8.62
C PHE A 237 -11.32 4.13 7.59
N SER A 238 -12.21 3.31 7.04
CA SER A 238 -11.86 2.37 5.96
C SER A 238 -11.30 3.12 4.73
N GLY A 239 -11.96 4.18 4.30
CA GLY A 239 -11.51 5.00 3.17
C GLY A 239 -10.21 5.76 3.45
N ILE A 240 -9.96 6.13 4.71
CA ILE A 240 -8.65 6.64 5.18
C ILE A 240 -7.58 5.56 4.99
N MET A 241 -7.84 4.35 5.49
CA MET A 241 -6.91 3.23 5.40
C MET A 241 -6.67 2.80 3.95
N GLU A 242 -7.69 2.80 3.11
CA GLU A 242 -7.57 2.55 1.67
C GLU A 242 -6.74 3.60 0.97
N LYS A 243 -6.91 4.89 1.29
CA LYS A 243 -6.08 5.96 0.72
C LYS A 243 -4.61 5.82 1.15
N LEU A 244 -4.35 5.52 2.42
CA LEU A 244 -2.98 5.39 2.94
C LEU A 244 -2.29 4.11 2.47
N THR A 245 -3.03 3.00 2.37
CA THR A 245 -2.51 1.71 1.87
C THR A 245 -2.57 1.60 0.35
N GLY A 246 -3.33 2.44 -0.34
CA GLY A 246 -3.40 2.48 -1.80
C GLY A 246 -2.42 3.47 -2.44
N ALA A 247 -1.96 4.48 -1.68
CA ALA A 247 -1.04 5.51 -2.17
C ALA A 247 0.43 5.04 -2.24
N PHE A 248 0.69 3.85 -2.79
CA PHE A 248 2.04 3.36 -3.08
C PHE A 248 2.64 3.92 -4.37
N THR A 249 1.98 4.92 -4.99
CA THR A 249 2.42 5.55 -6.24
C THR A 249 3.49 6.62 -6.04
N GLY A 250 3.71 7.10 -4.81
CA GLY A 250 4.67 8.17 -4.53
C GLY A 250 4.65 8.64 -3.08
N VAL A 251 5.81 9.08 -2.57
CA VAL A 251 5.93 9.66 -1.22
C VAL A 251 5.06 10.90 -1.04
N LYS A 252 4.99 11.79 -2.03
CA LYS A 252 4.17 13.01 -1.92
C LYS A 252 2.68 12.73 -1.95
N PRO A 253 2.13 11.92 -2.89
CA PRO A 253 0.73 11.47 -2.81
C PRO A 253 0.39 10.85 -1.45
N TRP A 254 1.26 9.98 -0.93
CA TRP A 254 1.07 9.37 0.38
C TRP A 254 1.09 10.40 1.52
N TRP A 255 2.06 11.31 1.51
CA TRP A 255 2.20 12.37 2.52
C TRP A 255 1.05 13.38 2.48
N ASP A 256 0.60 13.76 1.28
CA ASP A 256 -0.52 14.67 1.09
C ASP A 256 -1.84 14.00 1.52
N ALA A 257 -2.01 12.71 1.24
CA ALA A 257 -3.12 11.92 1.79
C ALA A 257 -3.07 11.89 3.32
N ALA A 258 -1.91 11.57 3.91
CA ALA A 258 -1.70 11.56 5.36
C ALA A 258 -2.05 12.90 6.01
N LYS A 259 -1.53 14.01 5.49
CA LYS A 259 -1.86 15.36 5.99
C LYS A 259 -3.35 15.67 5.88
N LYS A 260 -3.96 15.37 4.72
CA LYS A 260 -5.38 15.66 4.48
C LYS A 260 -6.27 14.91 5.45
N ILE A 261 -5.95 13.64 5.69
CA ILE A 261 -6.65 12.78 6.64
C ILE A 261 -6.48 13.31 8.06
N ALA A 262 -5.24 13.59 8.44
CA ALA A 262 -4.87 13.96 9.78
C ALA A 262 -5.20 15.42 10.15
N GLY A 263 -5.88 16.17 9.26
CA GLY A 263 -6.16 17.59 9.48
C GLY A 263 -4.93 18.49 9.52
N GLY A 264 -3.75 17.99 9.12
CA GLY A 264 -2.49 18.71 9.16
C GLY A 264 -1.26 17.82 9.32
N ALA A 265 -0.07 18.43 9.22
CA ALA A 265 1.18 17.71 9.44
C ALA A 265 1.42 17.35 10.91
N LYS A 266 0.87 18.14 11.84
CA LYS A 266 1.09 17.98 13.29
C LYS A 266 0.71 16.58 13.78
N LEU A 267 -0.49 16.10 13.45
CA LEU A 267 -0.94 14.77 13.87
C LEU A 267 -0.08 13.64 13.26
N VAL A 268 0.34 13.78 12.00
CA VAL A 268 1.28 12.82 11.39
C VAL A 268 2.61 12.78 12.15
N ILE A 269 3.09 13.95 12.58
CA ILE A 269 4.31 14.08 13.38
C ILE A 269 4.11 13.51 14.78
N ASP A 270 2.98 13.73 15.41
CA ASP A 270 2.68 13.19 16.75
C ASP A 270 2.57 11.66 16.69
N ALA A 271 1.94 11.12 15.64
CA ALA A 271 1.78 9.68 15.43
C ALA A 271 3.12 8.96 15.17
N LEU A 272 4.03 9.54 14.37
CA LEU A 272 5.24 8.86 13.91
C LEU A 272 6.55 9.37 14.51
N GLY A 273 6.57 10.61 15.00
CA GLY A 273 7.76 11.32 15.43
C GLY A 273 8.49 10.63 16.58
N SER A 274 7.77 10.07 17.55
CA SER A 274 8.37 9.32 18.67
C SER A 274 9.09 8.04 18.19
N ALA A 275 8.53 7.34 17.21
CA ALA A 275 9.12 6.14 16.64
C ALA A 275 10.34 6.48 15.77
N ALA A 276 10.18 7.46 14.86
CA ALA A 276 11.25 7.95 13.98
C ALA A 276 12.46 8.47 14.78
N THR A 277 12.22 9.32 15.78
CA THR A 277 13.29 9.90 16.61
C THR A 277 14.09 8.83 17.35
N ARG A 278 13.41 7.83 17.94
CA ARG A 278 14.11 6.74 18.64
C ARG A 278 14.91 5.86 17.69
N PHE A 279 14.37 5.58 16.51
CA PHE A 279 15.08 4.81 15.50
C PHE A 279 16.36 5.53 15.07
N LEU A 280 16.25 6.82 14.71
CA LEU A 280 17.41 7.65 14.34
C LEU A 280 18.44 7.75 15.47
N ALA A 281 18.01 7.92 16.72
CA ALA A 281 18.90 7.95 17.87
C ALA A 281 19.65 6.62 18.06
N ARG A 282 18.98 5.48 17.86
CA ARG A 282 19.61 4.15 17.92
C ARG A 282 20.63 3.97 16.80
N GLN A 283 20.32 4.39 15.57
CA GLN A 283 21.26 4.34 14.45
C GLN A 283 22.50 5.20 14.72
N LYS A 284 22.34 6.42 15.26
CA LYS A 284 23.47 7.27 15.64
C LYS A 284 24.37 6.61 16.70
N LYS A 285 23.79 5.89 17.67
CA LYS A 285 24.55 5.15 18.69
C LYS A 285 25.34 3.97 18.12
N LEU A 286 24.80 3.28 17.12
CA LEU A 286 25.47 2.15 16.47
C LEU A 286 26.64 2.56 15.57
N VAL A 287 26.65 3.80 15.08
CA VAL A 287 27.75 4.36 14.26
C VAL A 287 28.87 4.94 15.13
N MET A 288 28.60 5.22 16.42
CA MET A 288 29.62 5.72 17.36
C MET A 288 29.94 4.74 18.51
N PRO A 289 30.25 3.44 18.25
CA PRO A 289 30.77 2.55 19.27
C PRO A 289 32.27 2.82 19.40
N GLY A 290 32.65 3.66 20.36
CA GLY A 290 34.05 3.83 20.76
C GLY A 290 34.75 4.99 20.07
N GLU A 291 34.46 6.20 20.55
CA GLU A 291 35.45 7.27 20.60
C GLU A 291 36.49 6.96 21.71
N SER A 292 37.01 5.73 21.71
CA SER A 292 38.14 5.30 22.53
C SER A 292 39.29 4.95 21.58
N GLY A 293 39.92 5.99 21.04
CA GLY A 293 41.33 5.99 20.64
C GLY A 293 41.84 4.92 19.66
N GLY A 294 41.06 4.48 18.67
CA GLY A 294 41.51 3.55 17.64
C GLY A 294 41.12 3.99 16.22
N ASP A 295 42.12 4.08 15.35
CA ASP A 295 42.15 4.54 13.96
C ASP A 295 40.80 4.54 13.19
N THR A 296 40.33 5.76 12.88
CA THR A 296 39.05 6.10 12.24
C THR A 296 38.93 5.71 10.75
N GLU A 297 40.02 5.27 10.13
CA GLU A 297 40.09 4.99 8.69
C GLU A 297 39.44 3.63 8.33
N THR A 298 39.49 2.64 9.23
CA THR A 298 39.01 1.28 8.96
C THR A 298 37.49 1.16 9.03
N GLN A 299 36.82 1.94 9.90
CA GLN A 299 35.36 1.91 10.04
C GLN A 299 34.64 2.66 8.92
N SER A 300 35.24 3.74 8.42
CA SER A 300 34.70 4.52 7.29
C SER A 300 34.80 3.74 5.97
N GLU A 301 35.82 2.89 5.81
CA GLU A 301 35.87 1.89 4.73
C GLU A 301 34.81 0.79 4.87
N ALA A 302 34.54 0.26 6.07
CA ALA A 302 33.54 -0.80 6.27
C ALA A 302 32.11 -0.35 5.93
N ILE A 303 31.77 0.93 6.17
CA ILE A 303 30.50 1.53 5.78
C ILE A 303 30.46 1.82 4.27
N ARG A 304 31.58 2.25 3.66
CA ARG A 304 31.69 2.43 2.19
C ARG A 304 31.59 1.12 1.42
N ARG A 305 32.19 0.03 1.91
CA ARG A 305 32.14 -1.29 1.26
C ARG A 305 30.74 -1.91 1.25
N ARG A 306 29.83 -1.48 2.15
CA ARG A 306 28.41 -1.92 2.15
C ARG A 306 27.50 -1.18 1.16
N HIS A 307 27.98 -0.14 0.47
CA HIS A 307 27.19 0.65 -0.46
C HIS A 307 27.94 0.87 -1.79
N THR A 308 28.10 -0.19 -2.59
CA THR A 308 28.50 -0.06 -4.00
C THR A 308 27.29 -0.29 -4.90
N THR A 309 26.81 0.77 -5.55
CA THR A 309 25.67 0.68 -6.47
C THR A 309 25.81 1.63 -7.66
N ILE A 310 25.42 1.12 -8.84
CA ILE A 310 25.54 1.70 -10.19
C ILE A 310 24.17 2.22 -10.68
N LYS A 311 24.20 3.32 -11.45
CA LYS A 311 23.05 4.12 -11.91
C LYS A 311 22.18 3.44 -12.98
N ILE A 312 20.85 3.51 -12.84
CA ILE A 312 19.87 3.33 -13.93
C ILE A 312 19.15 4.66 -14.16
N THR A 313 18.96 5.06 -15.42
CA THR A 313 18.20 6.28 -15.75
C THR A 313 16.74 5.96 -16.10
N GLU A 314 15.83 6.89 -15.81
CA GLU A 314 14.38 6.77 -16.08
C GLU A 314 14.06 6.44 -17.56
N GLN A 315 14.85 6.98 -18.51
CA GLN A 315 14.71 6.64 -19.93
C GLN A 315 15.00 5.16 -20.22
N GLN A 316 15.99 4.57 -19.54
CA GLN A 316 16.32 3.15 -19.69
C GLN A 316 15.21 2.26 -19.14
N LEU A 317 14.58 2.71 -18.05
CA LEU A 317 13.43 2.05 -17.44
C LEU A 317 12.21 2.01 -18.36
N ARG A 318 11.87 3.14 -19.00
CA ARG A 318 10.74 3.21 -19.95
C ARG A 318 10.95 2.31 -21.17
N VAL A 319 12.19 2.19 -21.65
CA VAL A 319 12.53 1.28 -22.76
C VAL A 319 12.37 -0.18 -22.35
N MET A 320 12.76 -0.56 -21.13
CA MET A 320 12.63 -1.93 -20.63
C MET A 320 11.17 -2.35 -20.40
N VAL A 321 10.34 -1.46 -19.84
CA VAL A 321 8.90 -1.73 -19.66
C VAL A 321 8.21 -1.88 -21.02
N ARG A 322 8.56 -1.04 -22.01
CA ARG A 322 8.06 -1.20 -23.39
C ARG A 322 8.50 -2.52 -24.02
N ALA A 323 9.77 -2.90 -23.87
CA ALA A 323 10.28 -4.17 -24.40
C ALA A 323 9.56 -5.39 -23.80
N ALA A 324 9.37 -5.40 -22.47
CA ALA A 324 8.67 -6.48 -21.78
C ALA A 324 7.16 -6.55 -22.12
N LEU A 325 6.52 -5.42 -22.42
CA LEU A 325 5.13 -5.37 -22.87
C LEU A 325 4.97 -5.82 -24.33
N VAL A 326 5.92 -5.47 -25.20
CA VAL A 326 5.95 -5.90 -26.61
C VAL A 326 6.17 -7.42 -26.71
N GLU A 327 7.02 -8.00 -25.87
CA GLU A 327 7.32 -9.45 -25.89
C GLU A 327 6.11 -10.33 -25.50
N GLN A 328 5.20 -9.82 -24.65
CA GLN A 328 3.93 -10.51 -24.33
C GLN A 328 2.96 -10.58 -25.53
N VAL A 329 3.15 -9.75 -26.55
CA VAL A 329 2.26 -9.70 -27.73
C VAL A 329 2.75 -10.63 -28.85
N VAL A 330 4.05 -10.99 -28.87
CA VAL A 330 4.65 -11.75 -29.99
C VAL A 330 4.77 -13.26 -29.70
N GLY A 331 4.51 -13.70 -28.46
CA GLY A 331 4.72 -15.09 -28.01
C GLY A 331 3.52 -16.04 -28.09
N TYR A 332 2.43 -15.72 -28.79
CA TYR A 332 1.30 -16.66 -28.94
C TYR A 332 1.47 -17.52 -30.20
N THR A 333 1.97 -18.74 -30.04
CA THR A 333 1.85 -19.79 -31.06
C THR A 333 0.54 -20.53 -30.81
N ALA A 334 -0.41 -20.45 -31.75
CA ALA A 334 -1.67 -21.18 -31.66
C ALA A 334 -1.41 -22.70 -31.61
N PRO A 335 -2.17 -23.47 -30.81
CA PRO A 335 -2.02 -24.92 -30.78
C PRO A 335 -2.41 -25.51 -32.15
N GLU A 336 -1.60 -26.44 -32.65
CA GLU A 336 -1.90 -27.20 -33.88
C GLU A 336 -3.25 -27.90 -33.72
N GLU A 337 -4.21 -27.53 -34.56
CA GLU A 337 -5.50 -28.18 -34.65
C GLU A 337 -5.29 -29.63 -35.12
N LYS A 338 -5.72 -30.58 -34.29
CA LYS A 338 -5.83 -31.98 -34.69
C LYS A 338 -6.85 -32.08 -35.81
N SER A 339 -6.40 -32.48 -36.99
CA SER A 339 -7.26 -32.86 -38.10
C SER A 339 -8.16 -34.01 -37.67
N SER A 340 -9.47 -33.80 -37.77
CA SER A 340 -10.45 -34.87 -37.73
C SER A 340 -10.76 -35.26 -39.17
N ASP A 341 -10.49 -36.52 -39.47
CA ASP A 341 -11.02 -37.23 -40.62
C ASP A 341 -12.55 -37.14 -40.63
N SER A 342 -13.12 -36.57 -41.68
CA SER A 342 -14.38 -37.05 -42.24
C SER A 342 -14.44 -36.71 -43.72
N GLY A 343 -14.38 -37.74 -44.55
CA GLY A 343 -14.48 -37.62 -46.00
C GLY A 343 -15.89 -37.29 -46.48
N GLY A 344 -15.97 -36.90 -47.76
CA GLY A 344 -17.23 -36.69 -48.45
C GLY A 344 -17.07 -35.83 -49.68
N TYR A 345 -16.87 -36.47 -50.83
CA TYR A 345 -16.87 -35.88 -52.17
C TYR A 345 -18.08 -34.96 -52.41
N LEU A 346 -17.84 -33.80 -53.04
CA LEU A 346 -18.27 -33.51 -54.41
C LEU A 346 -17.72 -32.15 -54.87
N SER A 347 -16.92 -32.20 -55.93
CA SER A 347 -16.56 -31.07 -56.78
C SER A 347 -17.75 -30.76 -57.69
N ILE A 348 -18.12 -29.48 -57.81
CA ILE A 348 -18.69 -28.79 -58.98
C ILE A 348 -18.78 -27.30 -58.60
N GLY A 349 -18.30 -26.41 -59.46
CA GLY A 349 -18.75 -25.01 -59.48
C GLY A 349 -17.66 -23.99 -59.19
N ASP A 350 -16.89 -23.70 -60.24
CA ASP A 350 -16.19 -22.45 -60.44
C ASP A 350 -17.14 -21.26 -60.18
N VAL A 351 -16.93 -20.55 -59.07
CA VAL A 351 -17.46 -19.21 -58.84
C VAL A 351 -16.27 -18.38 -58.39
N GLY A 352 -15.65 -17.70 -59.36
CA GLY A 352 -14.75 -16.59 -59.08
C GLY A 352 -15.48 -15.58 -58.20
N VAL A 353 -15.03 -15.46 -56.95
CA VAL A 353 -15.34 -14.31 -56.13
C VAL A 353 -14.08 -13.45 -56.16
N ASP A 354 -14.18 -12.39 -56.95
CA ASP A 354 -13.28 -11.24 -56.88
C ASP A 354 -13.11 -10.85 -55.41
N THR A 355 -11.90 -10.98 -54.89
CA THR A 355 -11.55 -10.29 -53.66
C THR A 355 -11.56 -8.79 -53.97
N PRO A 356 -12.37 -7.97 -53.27
CA PRO A 356 -12.25 -6.54 -53.37
C PRO A 356 -10.89 -6.17 -52.76
N THR A 357 -9.93 -5.95 -53.64
CA THR A 357 -8.68 -5.27 -53.34
C THR A 357 -8.97 -3.78 -53.41
N GLY A 358 -9.41 -3.21 -52.29
CA GLY A 358 -9.68 -1.79 -52.16
C GLY A 358 -10.52 -1.54 -50.92
N ASP A 359 -10.08 -0.61 -50.07
CA ASP A 359 -10.73 -0.11 -48.85
C ASP A 359 -10.29 -0.71 -47.50
N SER A 360 -9.19 -1.47 -47.44
CA SER A 360 -8.63 -1.94 -46.15
C SER A 360 -8.09 -0.80 -45.27
N ASP A 361 -7.59 0.26 -45.89
CA ASP A 361 -6.91 1.34 -45.18
C ASP A 361 -7.91 2.29 -44.53
N ASP A 362 -9.01 2.64 -45.23
CA ASP A 362 -10.06 3.50 -44.68
C ASP A 362 -10.80 2.82 -43.52
N GLN A 363 -11.04 1.51 -43.61
CA GLN A 363 -11.70 0.76 -42.53
C GLN A 363 -10.79 0.61 -41.30
N ALA A 364 -9.48 0.38 -41.51
CA ALA A 364 -8.50 0.35 -40.42
C ALA A 364 -8.35 1.73 -39.75
N GLN A 365 -8.40 2.81 -40.55
CA GLN A 365 -8.28 4.18 -40.07
C GLN A 365 -9.54 4.61 -39.29
N MET A 366 -10.73 4.25 -39.75
CA MET A 366 -11.98 4.46 -39.01
C MET A 366 -11.99 3.73 -37.66
N MET A 367 -11.50 2.48 -37.60
CA MET A 367 -11.44 1.76 -36.33
C MET A 367 -10.37 2.33 -35.39
N ALA A 368 -9.24 2.82 -35.93
CA ALA A 368 -8.21 3.50 -35.14
C ALA A 368 -8.73 4.80 -34.53
N ASP A 369 -9.48 5.60 -35.29
CA ASP A 369 -10.13 6.82 -34.80
C ASP A 369 -11.19 6.51 -33.74
N GLN A 370 -11.95 5.43 -33.89
CA GLN A 370 -12.94 5.00 -32.89
C GLN A 370 -12.28 4.55 -31.57
N VAL A 371 -11.11 3.91 -31.62
CA VAL A 371 -10.33 3.54 -30.43
C VAL A 371 -9.74 4.78 -29.76
N LYS A 372 -9.31 5.77 -30.54
CA LYS A 372 -8.80 7.05 -30.04
C LYS A 372 -9.90 7.83 -29.31
N ASP A 373 -11.09 7.91 -29.88
CA ASP A 373 -12.26 8.56 -29.26
C ASP A 373 -12.66 7.90 -27.94
N LEU A 374 -12.69 6.56 -27.88
CA LEU A 374 -12.97 5.81 -26.64
C LEU A 374 -11.89 6.06 -25.56
N THR A 375 -10.64 6.22 -25.98
CA THR A 375 -9.53 6.52 -25.06
C THR A 375 -9.64 7.94 -24.53
N GLN A 376 -10.04 8.89 -25.38
CA GLN A 376 -10.22 10.29 -25.00
C GLN A 376 -11.45 10.48 -24.09
N GLN A 377 -12.55 9.77 -24.34
CA GLN A 377 -13.71 9.73 -23.44
C GLN A 377 -13.34 9.16 -22.07
N ARG A 378 -12.50 8.12 -22.01
CA ARG A 378 -12.01 7.55 -20.75
C ARG A 378 -11.16 8.53 -19.95
N GLN A 379 -10.30 9.30 -20.63
CA GLN A 379 -9.51 10.33 -19.97
C GLN A 379 -10.41 11.43 -19.41
N GLN A 380 -11.41 11.87 -20.17
CA GLN A 380 -12.40 12.85 -19.69
C GLN A 380 -13.22 12.33 -18.49
N ALA A 381 -13.65 11.06 -18.50
CA ALA A 381 -14.35 10.45 -17.37
C ALA A 381 -13.48 10.36 -16.11
N LEU A 382 -12.19 10.00 -16.27
CA LEU A 382 -11.23 9.98 -15.16
C LEU A 382 -10.96 11.39 -14.61
N ASP A 383 -10.87 12.39 -15.50
CA ASP A 383 -10.67 13.79 -15.12
C ASP A 383 -11.93 14.36 -14.41
N GLN A 384 -13.11 13.81 -14.67
CA GLN A 384 -14.36 14.13 -13.98
C GLN A 384 -14.59 13.30 -12.70
N GLY A 385 -13.71 12.36 -12.39
CA GLY A 385 -13.78 11.52 -11.18
C GLY A 385 -14.74 10.33 -11.30
N ASP A 386 -15.22 10.01 -12.50
CA ASP A 386 -16.05 8.84 -12.75
C ASP A 386 -15.22 7.56 -12.77
N THR A 387 -15.81 6.48 -12.24
CA THR A 387 -15.17 5.16 -12.23
C THR A 387 -15.31 4.48 -13.59
N VAL A 388 -14.20 3.98 -14.13
CA VAL A 388 -14.20 3.26 -15.41
C VAL A 388 -14.87 1.90 -15.19
N THR A 389 -16.06 1.71 -15.77
CA THR A 389 -16.83 0.47 -15.66
C THR A 389 -16.26 -0.64 -16.54
N ALA A 390 -16.49 -1.90 -16.13
CA ALA A 390 -16.03 -3.08 -16.85
C ALA A 390 -16.56 -3.14 -18.30
N ASP A 391 -17.74 -2.59 -18.55
CA ASP A 391 -18.37 -2.55 -19.88
C ASP A 391 -17.57 -1.71 -20.89
N ASN A 392 -16.98 -0.60 -20.45
CA ASN A 392 -16.15 0.26 -21.32
C ASN A 392 -14.85 -0.44 -21.71
N VAL A 393 -14.28 -1.22 -20.78
CA VAL A 393 -13.09 -2.04 -21.03
C VAL A 393 -13.44 -3.22 -21.96
N GLY A 394 -14.61 -3.83 -21.77
CA GLY A 394 -15.12 -4.91 -22.63
C GLY A 394 -15.34 -4.47 -24.08
N LYS A 395 -15.91 -3.29 -24.30
CA LYS A 395 -16.12 -2.71 -25.65
C LYS A 395 -14.79 -2.44 -26.37
N GLN A 396 -13.79 -1.90 -25.69
CA GLN A 396 -12.44 -1.69 -26.27
C GLN A 396 -11.76 -3.02 -26.64
N LEU A 397 -11.86 -4.05 -25.78
CA LEU A 397 -11.32 -5.37 -26.07
C LEU A 397 -12.03 -6.06 -27.24
N ALA A 398 -13.35 -5.89 -27.37
CA ALA A 398 -14.12 -6.41 -28.49
C ALA A 398 -13.74 -5.73 -29.82
N LEU A 399 -13.55 -4.41 -29.82
CA LEU A 399 -13.06 -3.65 -30.98
C LEU A 399 -11.62 -4.04 -31.35
N ALA A 400 -10.74 -4.19 -30.36
CA ALA A 400 -9.37 -4.63 -30.59
C ALA A 400 -9.28 -6.08 -31.12
N ARG A 401 -10.26 -6.94 -30.80
CA ARG A 401 -10.38 -8.28 -31.41
C ARG A 401 -10.88 -8.20 -32.85
N LYS A 402 -11.83 -7.31 -33.16
CA LYS A 402 -12.31 -7.09 -34.54
C LYS A 402 -11.24 -6.52 -35.47
N MET A 403 -10.24 -5.79 -34.97
CA MET A 403 -9.10 -5.34 -35.78
C MET A 403 -8.07 -6.45 -36.09
N ARG A 404 -8.20 -7.65 -35.52
CA ARG A 404 -7.20 -8.74 -35.62
C ARG A 404 -7.67 -9.97 -36.41
N GLY A 405 -8.96 -10.08 -36.69
CA GLY A 405 -9.52 -11.08 -37.59
C GLY A 405 -9.94 -10.40 -38.86
#